data_AF-A0A6J4U435-F1
#
_entry.id   AF-A0A6J4U435-F1
#
_cell.length_a   1.000
_cell.length_b   1.000
_cell.length_c   1.000
_cell.angle_alpha   90.00
_cell.angle_beta   90.00
_cell.angle_gamma   90.00
#
_symmetry.space_group_name_H-M   'P 1'
#
loop_
_entity.id
_entity.type
_entity.pdbx_description
1 polymer ?
#
loop_
_entity_poly.entity_id
_entity_poly.type
_entity_poly.pdbx_seq_one_letter_code
_entity_poly.pdbx_strand_id
1 'polypeptide(L)' 'MHNEPTANVSTTSDTNSSTSHTVFIQAARKGSVCGITASRSPLAQIIQQNPQSIIS' A
#
# COMPACT_ATOMS: atom_id res chain seq x y z
N MET A 1 13.76 7.25 -18.94
CA MET A 1 13.09 6.46 -17.88
C MET A 1 12.16 7.42 -17.15
N HIS A 2 10.85 7.19 -17.16
CA HIS A 2 9.92 7.99 -16.36
C HIS A 2 9.94 7.43 -14.93
N ASN A 3 10.30 8.28 -13.96
CA ASN A 3 10.22 7.92 -12.54
C ASN A 3 8.76 8.05 -12.10
N GLU A 4 8.01 6.96 -12.20
CA GLU A 4 6.66 6.91 -11.63
C GLU A 4 6.76 7.04 -10.10
N PRO A 5 5.95 7.91 -9.46
CA PRO A 5 6.01 8.11 -8.03
C PRO A 5 5.56 6.84 -7.30
N THR A 6 6.33 6.42 -6.29
CA THR A 6 6.03 5.25 -5.45
C THR A 6 5.91 5.65 -3.98
N ALA A 7 5.13 4.88 -3.20
CA ALA A 7 5.04 5.02 -1.76
C ALA A 7 5.32 3.68 -1.06
N ASN A 8 5.80 3.76 0.18
CA ASN A 8 5.90 2.60 1.04
C ASN A 8 4.66 2.51 1.93
N VAL A 9 4.01 1.35 1.89
CA VAL A 9 2.79 1.03 2.65
C VAL A 9 3.13 -0.09 3.62
N SER A 10 2.96 0.18 4.92
CA SER A 10 3.10 -0.82 5.96
C SER A 10 1.73 -1.29 6.41
N THR A 11 1.54 -2.60 6.44
CA THR A 11 0.29 -3.26 6.86
C THR A 11 0.57 -4.22 8.00
N THR A 12 -0.37 -4.33 8.93
CA THR A 12 -0.30 -5.29 10.04
C THR A 12 -1.23 -6.46 9.77
N SER A 13 -0.67 -7.67 9.76
CA SER A 13 -1.45 -8.92 9.67
C SER A 13 -1.92 -9.38 11.06
N ASP A 14 -2.86 -10.33 11.11
CA ASP A 14 -3.48 -10.86 12.35
C ASP A 14 -2.46 -11.40 13.37
N THR A 15 -1.25 -11.73 12.94
CA THR A 15 -0.14 -12.17 13.80
C THR A 15 0.63 -11.01 14.44
N ASN A 16 0.12 -9.77 14.32
CA ASN A 16 0.78 -8.53 14.74
C ASN A 16 2.15 -8.30 14.05
N SER A 17 2.36 -8.96 12.92
CA SER A 17 3.56 -8.78 12.09
C SER A 17 3.29 -7.68 11.06
N SER A 18 4.12 -6.62 11.12
CA SER A 18 4.11 -5.53 10.15
C SER A 18 4.94 -5.89 8.92
N THR A 19 4.34 -5.79 7.74
CA THR A 19 5.01 -5.99 6.45
C THR A 19 4.96 -4.71 5.63
N SER A 20 6.07 -4.33 4.99
CA SER A 20 6.16 -3.15 4.13
C SER A 20 6.11 -3.54 2.65
N HIS A 21 5.39 -2.75 1.86
CA HIS A 21 5.15 -2.96 0.44
C HIS A 21 5.34 -1.65 -0.33
N THR A 22 5.92 -1.72 -1.51
CA THR A 22 5.99 -0.56 -2.42
C THR A 22 4.79 -0.57 -3.35
N VAL A 23 4.10 0.57 -3.46
CA VAL A 23 2.98 0.78 -4.39
C VAL A 23 3.27 1.92 -5.33
N PHE A 24 2.69 1.88 -6.52
CA PHE A 24 2.72 3.02 -7.44
C PHE A 24 1.61 3.99 -7.06
N ILE A 25 1.94 5.28 -7.02
CA ILE A 25 0.99 6.34 -6.72
C ILE A 25 0.34 6.77 -8.04
N GLN A 26 -0.96 6.56 -8.17
CA GLN A 26 -1.72 7.04 -9.32
C GLN A 26 -2.15 8.50 -9.13
N ALA A 27 -2.52 8.88 -7.91
CA ALA A 27 -2.89 10.26 -7.58
C ALA A 27 -2.66 10.56 -6.09
N ALA A 28 -2.28 11.79 -5.78
CA ALA A 28 -2.18 12.28 -4.40
C ALA A 28 -2.86 13.64 -4.30
N ARG A 29 -3.66 13.81 -3.24
CA ARG A 29 -4.31 15.08 -2.88
C ARG A 29 -4.12 15.30 -1.38
N LYS A 30 -4.36 16.53 -0.91
CA LYS A 30 -4.24 16.85 0.52
C LYS A 30 -5.13 15.90 1.34
N GLY A 31 -4.51 15.09 2.20
CA GLY A 31 -5.19 14.12 3.08
C GLY A 31 -5.61 12.80 2.43
N SER A 32 -5.23 12.51 1.17
CA SER A 32 -5.60 11.24 0.52
C SER A 32 -4.61 10.87 -0.59
N VAL A 33 -4.20 9.60 -0.61
CA VAL A 33 -3.33 9.01 -1.63
C VAL A 33 -4.06 7.83 -2.28
N CYS A 34 -4.03 7.76 -3.61
CA CYS A 34 -4.53 6.65 -4.39
C CYS A 34 -3.33 5.87 -4.96
N GLY A 35 -3.09 4.69 -4.41
CA GLY A 35 -2.06 3.77 -4.87
C GLY A 35 -2.65 2.60 -5.65
N ILE A 36 -1.86 2.03 -6.56
CA ILE A 36 -2.20 0.82 -7.30
C ILE A 36 -1.19 -0.29 -6.95
N THR A 37 -1.70 -1.51 -6.86
CA THR A 37 -0.91 -2.72 -6.68
C THR A 37 -1.53 -3.87 -7.47
N ALA A 38 -0.77 -4.95 -7.68
CA ALA A 38 -1.30 -6.13 -8.34
C ALA A 38 -2.40 -6.77 -7.47
N SER A 39 -3.50 -7.18 -8.12
CA SER A 39 -4.68 -7.75 -7.44
C SER A 39 -4.39 -9.04 -6.67
N ARG A 40 -3.35 -9.79 -7.07
CA ARG A 40 -2.90 -11.03 -6.40
C ARG A 40 -1.65 -10.81 -5.52
N SER A 41 -1.30 -9.57 -5.21
CA SER A 41 -0.19 -9.28 -4.30
C SER A 41 -0.56 -9.62 -2.85
N PRO A 42 0.43 -9.97 -1.99
CA PRO A 42 0.20 -10.13 -0.56
C PRO A 42 -0.46 -8.90 0.06
N LEU A 43 -0.07 -7.70 -0.38
CA LEU A 43 -0.70 -6.44 0.05
C LEU A 43 -2.20 -6.41 -0.24
N ALA A 44 -2.62 -6.80 -1.45
CA ALA A 44 -4.03 -6.83 -1.81
C ALA A 44 -4.83 -7.81 -0.94
N GLN A 45 -4.26 -8.97 -0.62
CA GLN A 45 -4.88 -9.94 0.28
C GLN A 45 -5.00 -9.39 1.71
N ILE A 46 -3.94 -8.77 2.23
CA ILE A 46 -3.93 -8.19 3.57
C ILE A 46 -4.95 -7.05 3.67
N ILE A 47 -4.98 -6.12 2.72
CA ILE A 47 -5.92 -4.99 2.72
C ILE A 47 -7.39 -5.45 2.66
N GLN A 48 -7.68 -6.54 1.95
CA GLN A 48 -9.03 -7.11 1.88
C GLN A 48 -9.51 -7.67 3.24
N GLN A 49 -8.58 -8.18 4.05
CA GLN A 49 -8.89 -8.73 5.38
C GLN A 49 -8.82 -7.64 6.47
N ASN A 50 -7.83 -6.76 6.38
CA ASN A 50 -7.58 -5.66 7.29
C ASN A 50 -7.21 -4.38 6.49
N PRO A 51 -8.14 -3.44 6.32
CA PRO A 51 -7.90 -2.23 5.53
C PRO A 51 -6.99 -1.20 6.21
N GLN A 52 -6.55 -1.43 7.46
CA GLN A 52 -5.67 -0.49 8.17
C GLN A 52 -4.23 -0.58 7.65
N SER A 53 -3.68 0.58 7.28
CA SER A 53 -2.31 0.70 6.77
C SER A 53 -1.70 2.05 7.12
N ILE A 54 -0.37 2.11 7.11
CA ILE A 54 0.42 3.34 7.29
C ILE A 54 1.21 3.60 6.01
N ILE A 55 1.10 4.82 5.48
CA ILE A 55 1.87 5.26 4.31
C ILE A 55 2.99 6.18 4.81
N SER A 56 4.23 5.88 4.41
CA SER A 56 5.45 6.64 4.74
C SER A 56 6.17 7.14 3.50
#